data_AF-A0A915ZA90-F1
#
_entry.id   AF-A0A915ZA90-F1
#
_cell.length_a   1.000
_cell.length_b   1.000
_cell.length_c   1.000
_cell.angle_alpha   90.00
_cell.angle_beta   90.00
_cell.angle_gamma   90.00
#
_symmetry.space_group_name_H-M   'P 1'
#
loop_
_entity.id
_entity.type
_entity.pdbx_description
1 polymer ?
#
loop_
_entity_poly.entity_id
_entity_poly.type
_entity_poly.pdbx_seq_one_letter_code
_entity_poly.pdbx_strand_id
1 'polypeptide(L)'
;MKKCWDPNPKNRPDAAKVEELTQLFYNSYHNSYNVYNGDKEIKKQFNESEKYRKANPLSTENTQLTTHPEAYYTSRLLNPYTKDLLKCDNNSVMIDFTKSSISKNEND
;
A
#
# COMPACT_ATOMS: atom_id res chain seq x y z
N MET A 1 -8.93 6.88 8.94
CA MET A 1 -9.21 5.61 8.23
C MET A 1 -10.61 5.03 8.48
N LYS A 2 -11.15 4.98 9.71
CA LYS A 2 -12.49 4.41 9.97
C LYS A 2 -13.60 4.94 9.03
N LYS A 3 -13.60 6.26 8.76
CA LYS A 3 -14.53 6.88 7.80
C LYS A 3 -14.32 6.41 6.35
N CYS A 4 -13.08 6.11 5.94
CA CYS A 4 -12.77 5.58 4.61
C CYS A 4 -13.28 4.14 4.42
N TRP A 5 -13.49 3.41 5.52
CA TRP A 5 -14.01 2.04 5.54
C TRP A 5 -15.49 1.98 5.89
N ASP A 6 -16.21 3.10 5.81
CA ASP A 6 -17.65 3.10 6.05
C ASP A 6 -18.35 2.17 5.03
N PRO A 7 -19.21 1.24 5.48
CA PRO A 7 -19.91 0.34 4.57
C PRO A 7 -20.80 1.11 3.59
N ASN A 8 -21.31 2.28 3.98
CA ASN A 8 -22.02 3.18 3.09
C ASN A 8 -21.03 4.10 2.35
N PRO A 9 -20.93 4.01 1.00
CA PRO A 9 -20.01 4.82 0.22
C PRO A 9 -20.22 6.34 0.38
N LYS A 10 -21.46 6.78 0.66
CA LYS A 10 -21.78 8.21 0.84
C LYS A 10 -21.16 8.84 2.09
N ASN A 11 -20.81 8.01 3.07
CA ASN A 11 -20.19 8.45 4.32
C ASN A 11 -18.66 8.50 4.22
N ARG A 12 -18.09 7.95 3.15
CA ARG A 12 -16.64 7.98 2.94
C ARG A 12 -16.22 9.40 2.57
N PRO A 13 -15.05 9.86 3.05
CA PRO A 13 -14.50 11.13 2.60
C PRO A 13 -14.20 11.06 1.10
N ASP A 14 -14.35 12.19 0.42
CA ASP A 14 -13.86 12.33 -0.94
C ASP A 14 -12.33 12.35 -1.00
N ALA A 15 -11.79 12.26 -2.22
CA ALA A 15 -10.35 12.22 -2.44
C ALA A 15 -9.64 13.49 -1.93
N ALA A 16 -10.25 14.67 -2.08
CA ALA A 16 -9.66 15.93 -1.63
C ALA A 16 -9.50 15.97 -0.11
N LYS A 17 -10.50 15.48 0.64
CA LYS A 17 -10.40 15.40 2.09
C LYS A 17 -9.37 14.38 2.56
N VAL A 18 -9.21 13.28 1.84
CA VAL A 18 -8.15 12.29 2.11
C VAL A 18 -6.77 12.88 1.84
N GLU A 19 -6.61 13.62 0.75
CA GLU A 19 -5.36 14.31 0.41
C GLU A 19 -4.96 15.32 1.50
N GLU A 20 -5.89 16.17 1.94
CA GLU A 20 -5.63 17.16 3.00
C GLU A 20 -5.12 16.49 4.29
N LEU A 21 -5.79 15.41 4.74
CA LEU A 21 -5.38 14.66 5.93
C LEU A 21 -4.01 13.99 5.75
N THR A 22 -3.74 13.45 4.56
CA THR A 22 -2.46 12.84 4.21
C THR A 22 -1.33 13.87 4.27
N GLN A 23 -1.56 15.06 3.71
CA GLN A 23 -0.58 16.15 3.70
C GLN A 23 -0.29 16.64 5.12
N LEU A 24 -1.31 16.79 5.97
CA LEU A 24 -1.14 17.14 7.39
C LEU A 24 -0.27 16.12 8.13
N PHE A 25 -0.53 14.83 7.90
CA PHE A 25 0.25 13.74 8.49
C PHE A 25 1.71 13.77 8.02
N TYR A 26 1.94 13.89 6.70
CA TYR A 26 3.28 13.99 6.11
C TYR A 26 4.06 15.19 6.68
N ASN A 27 3.42 16.35 6.77
CA ASN A 27 4.03 17.55 7.32
C ASN A 27 4.38 17.38 8.81
N SER A 28 3.56 16.63 9.57
CA SER A 28 3.83 16.33 10.99
C SER A 28 5.11 15.50 11.18
N TYR A 29 5.44 14.64 10.22
CA TYR A 29 6.67 13.85 10.22
C TYR A 29 7.91 14.69 9.90
N HIS A 30 7.85 15.53 8.86
CA HIS A 30 9.01 16.28 8.39
C HIS A 30 9.37 17.50 9.25
N ASN A 31 8.52 17.90 10.20
CA ASN A 31 8.70 19.10 11.04
C ASN A 31 9.07 20.35 10.21
N SER A 32 8.73 20.35 8.92
CA SER A 32 9.21 21.31 7.92
C SER A 32 8.32 22.54 7.83
N TYR A 33 7.10 22.43 8.33
CA TYR A 33 6.23 23.57 8.53
C TYR A 33 6.37 24.05 9.97
N ASN A 34 6.58 25.36 10.14
CA ASN A 34 6.20 26.07 11.36
C ASN A 34 4.68 26.02 11.45
N VAL A 35 4.20 24.87 11.89
CA VAL A 35 2.80 24.55 12.08
C VAL A 35 2.36 25.30 13.33
N TYR A 36 2.10 26.60 13.19
CA TYR A 36 1.54 27.41 14.28
C TYR A 36 0.14 26.91 14.68
N ASN A 37 -0.53 26.10 13.84
CA ASN A 37 -1.92 25.64 14.05
C ASN A 37 -2.27 24.21 13.58
N GLY A 38 -1.42 23.51 12.87
CA GLY A 38 -1.71 22.13 12.44
C GLY A 38 -1.69 21.17 13.63
N ASP A 39 -2.75 20.38 13.66
CA ASP A 39 -3.28 19.73 14.85
C ASP A 39 -2.21 19.04 15.69
N LYS A 40 -1.98 19.58 16.90
CA LYS A 40 -1.22 18.91 17.98
C LYS A 40 -1.67 17.46 18.16
N GLU A 41 -2.94 17.18 17.89
CA GLU A 41 -3.53 15.85 17.92
C GLU A 41 -2.97 14.91 16.84
N ILE A 42 -2.78 15.36 15.59
CA ILE A 42 -2.18 14.54 14.54
C ILE A 42 -0.73 14.18 14.91
N LYS A 43 0.04 15.17 15.38
CA LYS A 43 1.43 14.93 15.84
C LYS A 43 1.47 13.96 17.02
N LYS A 44 0.53 14.07 17.96
CA LYS A 44 0.41 13.14 19.09
C LYS A 44 0.13 11.71 18.62
N GLN A 45 -0.88 11.54 17.77
CA GLN A 45 -1.25 10.24 17.20
C GLN A 45 -0.10 9.62 16.39
N PHE A 46 0.61 10.43 15.60
CA PHE A 46 1.81 10.01 14.88
C PHE A 46 2.88 9.46 15.83
N ASN A 47 3.24 10.24 16.86
CA ASN A 47 4.27 9.86 17.81
C ASN A 47 3.90 8.59 18.60
N GLU A 48 2.63 8.43 18.96
CA GLU A 48 2.14 7.24 19.64
C GLU A 48 2.23 5.99 18.75
N SER A 49 1.82 6.12 17.48
CA SER A 49 1.97 5.06 16.47
C SER A 49 3.44 4.67 16.27
N GLU A 50 4.34 5.64 16.19
CA GLU A 50 5.78 5.38 16.03
C GLU A 50 6.39 4.68 17.25
N LYS A 51 5.97 5.05 18.47
CA LYS A 51 6.38 4.35 19.69
C LYS A 51 5.91 2.90 19.66
N TYR A 52 4.66 2.65 19.29
CA TYR A 52 4.14 1.30 19.15
C TYR A 52 4.91 0.49 18.11
N ARG A 53 5.15 1.04 16.91
CA ARG A 53 5.91 0.38 15.84
C ARG A 53 7.32 0.00 16.29
N LYS A 54 8.02 0.88 17.02
CA LYS A 54 9.37 0.61 17.54
C LYS A 54 9.37 -0.42 18.67
N ALA A 55 8.32 -0.43 19.50
CA ALA A 55 8.17 -1.40 20.59
C ALA A 55 7.72 -2.79 20.11
N ASN A 56 7.06 -2.86 18.93
CA ASN A 56 6.56 -4.09 18.33
C ASN A 56 7.21 -4.32 16.95
N PRO A 57 8.53 -4.58 16.89
CA PRO A 57 9.18 -4.92 15.64
C PRO A 57 8.54 -6.20 15.09
N LEU A 58 7.94 -6.12 13.89
CA LEU A 58 7.46 -7.32 13.20
C LEU A 58 8.65 -8.25 12.99
N SER A 59 8.51 -9.53 13.39
CA SER A 59 9.50 -10.53 12.99
C SER A 59 9.49 -10.58 11.47
N THR A 60 10.62 -10.27 10.85
CA THR A 60 10.83 -10.45 9.41
C THR A 60 10.90 -11.93 9.02
N GLU A 61 10.68 -12.84 9.96
CA GLU A 61 10.31 -14.22 9.66
C GLU A 61 9.02 -14.20 8.86
N ASN A 62 9.24 -14.15 7.55
CA ASN A 62 8.36 -14.45 6.45
C ASN A 62 7.05 -15.01 6.96
N THR A 63 6.12 -14.10 7.25
CA THR A 63 4.72 -14.45 7.42
C THR A 63 4.38 -15.02 6.05
N GLN A 64 4.46 -16.34 5.91
CA GLN A 64 3.61 -17.05 4.97
C GLN A 64 2.23 -16.54 5.34
N LEU A 65 1.81 -15.48 4.64
CA LEU A 65 0.49 -14.91 4.73
C LEU A 65 -0.39 -16.14 4.61
N THR A 66 -1.03 -16.51 5.72
CA THR A 66 -2.08 -17.51 5.72
C THR A 66 -3.09 -16.94 4.76
N THR A 67 -2.95 -17.35 3.51
CA THR A 67 -3.67 -16.79 2.40
C THR A 67 -5.10 -17.13 2.75
N HIS A 68 -5.93 -16.10 2.98
CA HIS A 68 -7.29 -16.31 3.45
C HIS A 68 -7.92 -17.41 2.59
N PRO A 69 -8.64 -18.41 3.14
CA PRO A 69 -9.14 -19.53 2.33
C PRO A 69 -9.98 -19.09 1.11
N GLU A 70 -10.61 -17.92 1.21
CA GLU A 70 -11.41 -17.28 0.15
C GLU A 70 -10.61 -16.31 -0.74
N ALA A 71 -9.31 -16.15 -0.54
CA ALA A 71 -8.46 -15.32 -1.38
C ALA A 71 -8.27 -16.02 -2.75
N TYR A 72 -9.11 -15.62 -3.70
CA TYR A 72 -9.12 -16.14 -5.06
C TYR A 72 -8.00 -15.56 -5.96
N TYR A 73 -7.40 -14.45 -5.52
CA TYR A 73 -6.35 -13.72 -6.21
C TYR A 73 -4.95 -14.22 -5.80
N THR A 74 -4.74 -15.54 -5.89
CA THR A 74 -3.38 -16.01 -6.10
C THR A 74 -2.95 -15.55 -7.49
N SER A 75 -1.67 -15.19 -7.66
CA SER A 75 -1.13 -14.91 -8.99
C SER A 75 -1.44 -16.08 -9.92
N ARG A 76 -2.32 -15.87 -10.90
CA ARG A 76 -2.66 -16.89 -11.90
C ARG A 76 -1.70 -16.78 -13.06
N LEU A 77 -1.23 -17.92 -13.55
CA LEU A 77 -0.51 -17.95 -14.82
C LEU A 77 -1.42 -17.33 -15.88
N LEU A 78 -0.89 -16.35 -16.61
CA LEU A 78 -1.63 -15.65 -17.64
C LEU A 78 -2.15 -16.66 -18.67
N ASN A 79 -3.46 -16.61 -18.95
CA ASN A 79 -4.11 -17.55 -19.83
C ASN A 79 -3.49 -17.46 -21.25
N PRO A 80 -3.12 -18.58 -21.91
CA PRO A 80 -2.61 -18.55 -23.29
C PRO A 80 -3.48 -17.75 -24.27
N TYR A 81 -4.79 -17.68 -24.03
CA TYR A 81 -5.74 -16.90 -24.86
C TYR A 81 -5.60 -15.37 -24.71
N THR A 82 -4.85 -14.86 -23.74
CA THR A 82 -4.58 -13.41 -23.61
C THR A 82 -3.31 -12.97 -24.35
N LYS A 83 -2.61 -13.89 -25.03
CA LYS A 83 -1.43 -13.54 -25.85
C LYS A 83 -1.77 -12.53 -26.94
N ASP A 84 -2.96 -12.62 -27.49
CA ASP A 84 -3.43 -11.69 -28.53
C ASP A 84 -3.83 -10.33 -27.96
N LEU A 85 -4.10 -10.23 -26.65
CA LEU A 85 -4.41 -8.97 -25.96
C LEU A 85 -3.17 -8.11 -25.66
N LEU A 86 -1.97 -8.69 -25.76
CA LEU A 86 -0.70 -7.95 -25.60
C LEU A 86 -0.36 -7.11 -26.84
N LYS A 87 -1.15 -7.23 -27.90
CA LYS A 87 -0.96 -6.55 -29.18
C LYS A 87 -1.75 -5.24 -29.24
N CYS A 88 -1.74 -4.45 -28.16
CA CYS A 88 -2.26 -3.09 -28.18
C CYS A 88 -1.15 -2.13 -28.64
N ASP A 89 -1.49 -1.25 -29.57
CA ASP A 89 -0.59 -0.43 -30.38
C ASP A 89 0.47 0.36 -29.58
N ASN A 90 1.73 -0.03 -29.79
CA ASN A 90 3.04 0.68 -29.79
C ASN A 90 3.36 1.92 -28.92
N ASN A 91 2.44 2.50 -28.14
CA ASN A 91 2.71 3.64 -27.25
C ASN A 91 2.46 3.33 -25.76
N SER A 92 2.05 2.11 -25.43
CA SER A 92 1.92 1.63 -24.05
C SER A 92 3.19 0.88 -23.66
N VAL A 93 3.83 1.27 -22.55
CA VAL A 93 4.97 0.55 -21.97
C VAL A 93 4.53 -0.87 -21.65
N MET A 94 4.95 -1.81 -22.50
CA MET A 94 4.69 -3.24 -22.34
C MET A 94 5.51 -3.74 -21.14
N ILE A 95 4.84 -3.96 -20.01
CA ILE A 95 5.47 -4.57 -18.84
C ILE A 95 5.55 -6.08 -19.10
N ASP A 96 6.74 -6.57 -19.43
CA ASP A 96 7.01 -7.99 -19.63
C ASP A 96 7.26 -8.67 -18.27
N PHE A 97 6.20 -9.26 -17.71
CA PHE A 97 6.25 -9.98 -16.44
C PHE A 97 7.01 -11.32 -16.54
N THR A 98 7.35 -11.80 -17.75
CA THR A 98 8.05 -13.08 -17.91
C THR A 98 9.56 -12.98 -17.66
N LYS A 99 10.11 -11.76 -17.57
CA LYS A 99 11.54 -11.53 -17.30
C LYS A 99 11.91 -11.53 -15.83
N SER A 100 10.97 -11.72 -14.91
CA SER A 100 11.30 -11.95 -13.49
C SER A 100 11.70 -13.42 -13.30
N SER A 101 12.87 -13.78 -13.82
CA SER A 101 13.51 -15.04 -13.46
C SER A 101 13.95 -14.95 -12.00
N ILE A 102 13.20 -15.59 -11.12
CA ILE A 102 13.63 -15.90 -9.75
C ILE A 102 14.84 -16.82 -9.87
N SER A 103 16.05 -16.29 -9.66
CA SER A 103 17.23 -17.12 -9.45
C SER A 103 17.05 -17.85 -8.12
N LYS A 104 16.63 -19.12 -8.18
CA LYS A 104 16.79 -20.03 -7.05
C LYS A 104 18.30 -20.28 -6.91
N ASN A 105 18.93 -19.61 -5.96
CA ASN A 105 20.27 -20.00 -5.52
C ASN A 105 20.10 -21.23 -4.61
N GLU A 106 20.16 -22.42 -5.19
CA GLU A 106 20.47 -23.65 -4.47
C GLU A 106 21.99 -23.70 -4.32
N ASN A 107 22.47 -23.51 -3.09
CA ASN A 107 23.81 -23.94 -2.69
C ASN A 107 23.62 -24.94 -1.55
N ASP A 108 23.78 -26.23 -1.89
CA ASP A 108 24.15 -27.29 -0.95
C ASP A 108 25.61 -27.13 -0.50
#